data_AF-A0A534ANJ2-F1
#
_entry.id   AF-A0A534ANJ2-F1
#
_cell.length_a   1.000
_cell.length_b   1.000
_cell.length_c   1.000
_cell.angle_alpha   90.00
_cell.angle_beta   90.00
_cell.angle_gamma   90.00
#
_symmetry.space_group_name_H-M   'P 1'
#
loop_
_entity.id
_entity.type
_entity.pdbx_description
1 polymer ?
#
loop_
_entity_poly.entity_id
_entity_poly.type
_entity_poly.pdbx_seq_one_letter_code
_entity_poly.pdbx_strand_id
1 'polypeptide(L)'
;MRTTASYDLFPDAPSERAMARARYLAREGRVADAEKAYRDLLAEHPDLKPGWAECFELLRRQGRKDDALRLAEGARAQFGDSAFSLALKGAALIELERYREALGTLEQAVDSDPDLALVWHELGYAAFRLGDRNRALLALDRAFGLEPHTETLRLRGRILRDAGRYQAAEVAYEGAAQAAEHAEQRAAAEREIGVTQRYAFYAPRRPDELTSAERWFAETGTVVLASQEGTDVPPPDDAALAAAFLDLARDSGWRFGQVVTLGPALPVWRTLADALRAPLVGGASFDPAACPLVVAQRPQPADAGWSTLTASVAERATGLVFVLEHVPPSVPLSLPPPEPTSTAADVIGVFADPPPGGRRPQRLNVAHALSEAQHPAGRLAHRRLVRE
;
A
#
# COMPACT_ATOMS: atom_id res chain seq x y z
N MET A 1 -10.82 1.95 34.65
CA MET A 1 -11.95 2.70 34.04
C MET A 1 -11.70 4.18 34.24
N ARG A 2 -11.18 4.87 33.23
CA ARG A 2 -11.20 6.33 33.18
C ARG A 2 -12.48 6.70 32.43
N THR A 3 -13.40 7.34 33.12
CA THR A 3 -14.70 7.75 32.63
C THR A 3 -14.56 8.90 31.63
N THR A 4 -15.50 8.98 30.70
CA THR A 4 -15.66 9.93 29.59
C THR A 4 -15.80 11.41 29.98
N ALA A 5 -15.38 11.81 31.18
CA ALA A 5 -15.63 13.12 31.78
C ALA A 5 -14.41 14.06 31.82
N SER A 6 -13.32 13.76 31.10
CA SER A 6 -12.14 14.65 31.01
C SER A 6 -11.89 15.19 29.59
N TYR A 7 -12.94 15.24 28.78
CA TYR A 7 -12.95 16.15 27.63
C TYR A 7 -13.54 17.47 28.12
N ASP A 8 -12.65 18.42 28.45
CA ASP A 8 -13.04 19.83 28.48
C ASP A 8 -13.41 20.21 27.04
N LEU A 9 -14.70 20.07 26.73
CA LEU A 9 -15.32 20.36 25.43
C LEU A 9 -15.38 21.86 25.13
N PHE A 10 -14.85 22.70 26.02
CA PHE A 10 -14.66 24.12 25.82
C PHE A 10 -13.20 24.45 26.17
N PRO A 11 -12.40 24.91 25.19
CA PRO A 11 -11.08 25.41 25.51
C PRO A 11 -11.26 26.71 26.32
N ASP A 12 -10.89 26.67 27.60
CA ASP A 12 -11.13 27.79 28.52
C ASP A 12 -10.15 28.96 28.25
N ALA A 13 -8.96 28.66 27.73
CA ALA A 13 -7.99 29.67 27.36
C ALA A 13 -8.27 30.27 25.95
N PRO A 14 -8.13 31.60 25.76
CA PRO A 14 -8.24 32.22 24.44
C PRO A 14 -7.32 31.60 23.37
N SER A 15 -6.09 31.24 23.75
CA SER A 15 -5.10 30.58 22.88
C SER A 15 -5.55 29.19 22.41
N GLU A 16 -6.18 28.41 23.29
CA GLU A 16 -6.69 27.08 22.94
C GLU A 16 -7.90 27.15 22.00
N ARG A 17 -8.77 28.15 22.18
CA ARG A 17 -9.88 28.41 21.24
C ARG A 17 -9.37 28.83 19.87
N ALA A 18 -8.36 29.69 19.82
CA ALA A 18 -7.72 30.09 18.58
C ALA A 18 -7.02 28.91 17.89
N MET A 19 -6.33 28.05 18.64
CA MET A 19 -5.79 26.78 18.11
C MET A 19 -6.87 25.85 17.57
N ALA A 20 -7.94 25.60 18.34
CA ALA A 20 -9.03 24.75 17.91
C ALA A 20 -9.69 25.26 16.62
N ARG A 21 -9.84 26.58 16.49
CA ARG A 21 -10.32 27.23 15.27
C ARG A 21 -9.38 27.00 14.09
N ALA A 22 -8.07 27.18 14.26
CA ALA A 22 -7.10 26.96 13.20
C ALA A 22 -7.07 25.49 12.73
N ARG A 23 -7.12 24.54 13.67
CA ARG A 23 -7.24 23.09 13.40
C ARG A 23 -8.51 22.74 12.64
N TYR A 24 -9.64 23.32 13.05
CA TYR A 24 -10.93 23.12 12.36
C TYR A 24 -10.85 23.60 10.90
N LEU A 25 -10.33 24.81 10.67
CA LEU A 25 -10.17 25.36 9.31
C LEU A 25 -9.26 24.48 8.45
N ALA A 26 -8.17 23.95 9.03
CA ALA A 26 -7.27 23.05 8.32
C ALA A 26 -7.97 21.74 7.93
N ARG A 27 -8.79 21.17 8.82
CA ARG A 27 -9.55 19.93 8.56
C ARG A 27 -10.60 20.11 7.45
N GLU A 28 -11.23 21.29 7.39
CA GLU A 28 -12.20 21.65 6.34
C GLU A 28 -11.52 21.98 4.99
N GLY A 29 -10.19 21.87 4.88
CA GLY A 29 -9.46 22.19 3.66
C GLY A 29 -9.33 23.70 3.39
N ARG A 30 -9.74 24.56 4.33
CA ARG A 30 -9.60 26.02 4.25
C ARG A 30 -8.19 26.44 4.67
N VAL A 31 -7.20 25.97 3.91
CA VAL A 31 -5.78 26.06 4.23
C VAL A 31 -5.31 27.49 4.46
N ALA A 32 -5.68 28.43 3.58
CA ALA A 32 -5.26 29.83 3.70
C ALA A 32 -5.82 30.51 4.96
N ASP A 33 -7.07 30.20 5.31
CA ASP A 33 -7.69 30.72 6.53
C ASP A 33 -7.07 30.10 7.79
N ALA A 34 -6.71 28.81 7.73
CA ALA A 34 -6.02 28.12 8.82
C ALA A 34 -4.63 28.71 9.08
N GLU A 35 -3.83 28.93 8.03
CA GLU A 35 -2.51 29.57 8.14
C GLU A 35 -2.63 30.99 8.72
N LYS A 36 -3.60 31.77 8.25
CA LYS A 36 -3.87 33.09 8.81
C LYS A 36 -4.21 32.99 10.30
N ALA A 37 -5.10 32.09 10.69
CA ALA A 37 -5.47 31.89 12.08
C ALA A 37 -4.27 31.48 12.96
N TYR A 38 -3.36 30.63 12.46
CA TYR A 38 -2.13 30.30 13.17
C TYR A 38 -1.19 31.50 13.28
N ARG A 39 -1.05 32.33 12.24
CA ARG A 39 -0.21 33.54 12.32
C ARG A 39 -0.76 34.56 13.29
N ASP A 40 -2.07 34.79 13.28
CA ASP A 40 -2.74 35.68 14.23
C ASP A 40 -2.52 35.17 15.67
N LEU A 41 -2.68 33.86 15.90
CA LEU A 41 -2.38 33.21 17.19
C LEU A 41 -0.92 33.43 17.62
N LEU A 42 0.04 33.26 16.71
CA LEU A 42 1.47 33.43 17.02
C LEU A 42 1.85 34.89 17.27
N ALA A 43 1.12 35.86 16.71
CA ALA A 43 1.31 37.27 17.00
C ALA A 43 0.83 37.63 18.42
N GLU A 44 -0.26 37.02 18.88
CA GLU A 44 -0.82 37.22 20.23
C GLU A 44 -0.08 36.40 21.31
N HIS A 45 0.35 35.19 20.95
CA HIS A 45 0.96 34.22 21.86
C HIS A 45 2.24 33.60 21.26
N PRO A 46 3.33 34.39 21.12
CA PRO A 46 4.55 33.94 20.47
C PRO A 46 5.25 32.80 21.21
N ASP A 47 5.01 32.61 22.51
CA ASP A 47 5.64 31.55 23.31
C ASP A 47 5.00 30.16 23.13
N LEU A 48 3.88 30.08 22.40
CA LEU A 48 3.10 28.86 22.26
C LEU A 48 3.72 27.90 21.23
N LYS A 49 4.67 27.07 21.67
CA LYS A 49 5.34 26.05 20.84
C LYS A 49 4.37 25.20 20.00
N PRO A 50 3.21 24.70 20.52
CA PRO A 50 2.26 23.96 19.69
C PRO A 50 1.75 24.74 18.48
N GLY A 51 1.54 26.06 18.61
CA GLY A 51 1.11 26.91 17.49
C GLY A 51 2.16 27.00 16.38
N TRP A 52 3.45 27.08 16.75
CA TRP A 52 4.55 27.06 15.78
C TRP A 52 4.65 25.71 15.07
N ALA A 53 4.56 24.61 15.83
CA ALA A 53 4.63 23.26 15.29
C ALA A 53 3.47 22.96 14.32
N GLU A 54 2.23 23.32 14.67
CA GLU A 54 1.07 23.04 13.82
C GLU A 54 1.02 23.94 12.59
N CYS A 55 1.43 25.20 12.71
CA CYS A 55 1.59 26.09 11.55
C CYS A 55 2.68 25.54 10.60
N PHE A 56 3.78 25.05 11.16
CA PHE A 56 4.86 24.43 10.40
C PHE A 56 4.39 23.18 9.66
N GLU A 57 3.72 22.26 10.35
CA GLU A 57 3.14 21.06 9.74
C GLU A 57 2.11 21.37 8.67
N LEU A 58 1.31 22.43 8.83
CA LEU A 58 0.41 22.91 7.79
C LEU A 58 1.20 23.31 6.52
N LEU A 59 2.28 24.09 6.66
CA LEU A 59 3.11 24.53 5.53
C LEU A 59 3.82 23.35 4.85
N ARG A 60 4.34 22.39 5.62
CA ARG A 60 4.94 21.15 5.10
C ARG A 60 3.95 20.37 4.24
N ARG A 61 2.73 20.13 4.74
CA ARG A 61 1.68 19.39 4.02
C ARG A 61 1.28 20.05 2.70
N GLN A 62 1.43 21.38 2.60
CA GLN A 62 1.17 22.14 1.37
C GLN A 62 2.39 22.18 0.42
N GLY A 63 3.52 21.57 0.79
CA GLY A 63 4.76 21.63 0.01
C GLY A 63 5.39 23.02 -0.04
N ARG A 64 5.01 23.94 0.87
CA ARG A 64 5.55 25.31 0.94
C ARG A 64 6.84 25.34 1.76
N LYS A 65 7.87 24.70 1.20
CA LYS A 65 9.15 24.39 1.86
C LYS A 65 9.91 25.64 2.33
N ASP A 66 9.97 26.67 1.49
CA ASP A 66 10.65 27.93 1.84
C ASP A 66 9.93 28.67 2.98
N ASP A 67 8.59 28.59 3.02
CA ASP A 67 7.79 29.23 4.06
C ASP A 67 7.95 28.50 5.39
N ALA A 68 8.04 27.17 5.35
CA ALA A 68 8.36 26.35 6.51
C ALA A 68 9.74 26.71 7.08
N LEU A 69 10.75 26.90 6.21
CA LEU A 69 12.09 27.35 6.65
C LEU A 69 12.03 28.74 7.29
N ARG A 70 11.33 29.71 6.68
CA ARG A 70 11.15 31.05 7.26
C ARG A 70 10.43 31.00 8.61
N LEU A 71 9.43 30.14 8.75
CA LEU A 71 8.74 29.94 10.03
C LEU A 71 9.68 29.35 11.09
N ALA A 72 10.53 28.39 10.72
CA ALA A 72 11.53 27.82 11.62
C ALA A 72 12.59 28.85 12.05
N GLU A 73 13.01 29.75 11.15
CA GLU A 73 13.87 30.88 11.49
C GLU A 73 13.21 31.85 12.47
N GLY A 74 11.91 32.12 12.31
CA GLY A 74 11.10 32.87 13.26
C GLY A 74 11.03 32.20 14.63
N ALA A 75 10.81 30.88 14.67
CA ALA A 75 10.80 30.11 15.92
C ALA A 75 12.18 30.17 16.60
N ARG A 76 13.28 30.14 15.83
CA ARG A 76 14.64 30.31 16.36
C ARG A 76 14.88 31.71 16.92
N ALA A 77 14.34 32.75 16.30
CA ALA A 77 14.41 34.11 16.84
C ALA A 77 13.67 34.24 18.19
N GLN A 78 12.55 33.51 18.36
CA GLN A 78 11.78 33.50 19.60
C GLN A 78 12.39 32.63 20.71
N PHE A 79 12.82 31.42 20.37
CA PHE A 79 13.23 30.40 21.35
C PHE A 79 14.74 30.17 21.42
N GLY A 80 15.54 30.93 20.67
CA GLY A 80 16.98 30.70 20.52
C GLY A 80 17.29 29.39 19.81
N ASP A 81 18.51 28.87 19.97
CA ASP A 81 18.94 27.55 19.48
C ASP A 81 18.49 26.43 20.43
N SER A 82 17.20 26.41 20.80
CA SER A 82 16.58 25.33 21.56
C SER A 82 16.36 24.09 20.68
N ALA A 83 16.29 22.90 21.29
CA ALA A 83 15.94 21.67 20.56
C ALA A 83 14.67 21.79 19.71
N PHE A 84 13.65 22.50 20.18
CA PHE A 84 12.40 22.71 19.45
C PHE A 84 12.60 23.52 18.16
N SER A 85 13.25 24.68 18.23
CA SER A 85 13.49 25.54 17.07
C SER A 85 14.48 24.90 16.09
N LEU A 86 15.51 24.21 16.60
CA LEU A 86 16.43 23.43 15.79
C LEU A 86 15.73 22.24 15.11
N ALA A 87 14.78 21.57 15.76
CA ALA A 87 13.97 20.52 15.16
C ALA A 87 13.16 21.04 13.97
N LEU A 88 12.45 22.17 14.12
CA LEU A 88 11.69 22.79 13.02
C LEU A 88 12.61 23.18 11.85
N LYS A 89 13.79 23.72 12.15
CA LYS A 89 14.77 24.07 11.10
C LYS A 89 15.30 22.81 10.40
N GLY A 90 15.63 21.77 11.16
CA GLY A 90 16.06 20.47 10.63
C GLY A 90 15.02 19.85 9.71
N ALA A 91 13.76 19.81 10.15
CA ALA A 91 12.64 19.34 9.34
C ALA A 91 12.44 20.19 8.06
N ALA A 92 12.58 21.51 8.13
CA ALA A 92 12.46 22.38 6.96
C ALA A 92 13.55 22.11 5.93
N LEU A 93 14.79 21.89 6.41
CA LEU A 93 15.92 21.52 5.57
C LEU A 93 15.73 20.13 4.93
N ILE A 94 15.10 19.18 5.64
CA ILE A 94 14.70 17.88 5.09
C ILE A 94 13.72 18.05 3.92
N GLU A 95 12.70 18.89 4.08
CA GLU A 95 11.75 19.19 3.01
C GLU A 95 12.45 19.79 1.79
N LEU A 96 13.41 20.69 2.00
CA LEU A 96 14.27 21.28 0.96
C LEU A 96 15.34 20.32 0.41
N GLU A 97 15.34 19.07 0.84
CA GLU A 97 16.29 18.03 0.43
C GLU A 97 17.77 18.31 0.81
N ARG A 98 17.98 19.25 1.75
CA ARG A 98 19.29 19.63 2.29
C ARG A 98 19.69 18.73 3.46
N TYR A 99 19.72 17.42 3.22
CA TYR A 99 19.85 16.41 4.28
C TYR A 99 21.11 16.52 5.14
N ARG A 100 22.25 16.91 4.56
CA ARG A 100 23.50 17.08 5.33
C ARG A 100 23.41 18.23 6.34
N GLU A 101 22.81 19.34 5.92
CA GLU A 101 22.62 20.51 6.80
C GLU A 101 21.54 20.23 7.86
N ALA A 102 20.49 19.51 7.47
CA ALA A 102 19.47 19.03 8.41
C ALA A 102 20.11 18.15 9.49
N LEU A 103 20.96 17.20 9.10
CA LEU A 103 21.62 16.29 10.03
C LEU A 103 22.47 17.05 11.06
N GLY A 104 23.30 18.00 10.62
CA GLY A 104 24.09 18.83 11.54
C GLY A 104 23.23 19.72 12.45
N THR A 105 22.09 20.20 11.97
CA THR A 105 21.13 20.98 12.77
C THR A 105 20.43 20.11 13.81
N LEU A 106 20.05 18.88 13.44
CA LEU A 106 19.36 17.93 14.31
C LEU A 106 20.31 17.31 15.34
N GLU A 107 21.59 17.13 15.03
CA GLU A 107 22.63 16.78 16.02
C GLU A 107 22.70 17.83 17.13
N GLN A 108 22.72 19.12 16.78
CA GLN A 108 22.66 20.20 17.77
C GLN A 108 21.35 20.19 18.57
N ALA A 109 20.24 19.81 17.95
CA ALA A 109 18.96 19.68 18.64
C ALA A 109 18.99 18.55 19.68
N VAL A 110 19.61 17.41 19.35
CA VAL A 110 19.83 16.30 20.29
C VAL A 110 20.73 16.71 21.45
N ASP A 111 21.81 17.46 21.18
CA ASP A 111 22.71 17.96 22.23
C ASP A 111 21.99 18.93 23.18
N SER A 112 21.02 19.70 22.66
CA SER A 112 20.20 20.61 23.46
C SER A 112 19.14 19.88 24.29
N ASP A 113 18.49 18.85 23.75
CA ASP A 113 17.48 18.03 24.44
C ASP A 113 17.47 16.59 23.88
N PRO A 114 18.07 15.63 24.60
CA PRO A 114 18.19 14.25 24.13
C PRO A 114 16.91 13.42 24.32
N ASP A 115 15.87 13.96 24.95
CA ASP A 115 14.61 13.26 25.25
C ASP A 115 13.46 13.68 24.31
N LEU A 116 13.72 14.54 23.33
CA LEU A 116 12.75 14.93 22.32
C LEU A 116 12.68 13.89 21.19
N ALA A 117 11.70 12.99 21.25
CA ALA A 117 11.53 11.88 20.29
C ALA A 117 11.46 12.32 18.82
N LEU A 118 10.81 13.45 18.54
CA LEU A 118 10.69 14.02 17.19
C LEU A 118 12.05 14.31 16.54
N VAL A 119 13.03 14.81 17.31
CA VAL A 119 14.37 15.10 16.79
C VAL A 119 15.05 13.83 16.32
N TRP A 120 14.95 12.76 17.11
CA TRP A 120 15.51 11.46 16.77
C TRP A 120 14.85 10.86 15.53
N HIS A 121 13.54 11.04 15.36
CA HIS A 121 12.83 10.64 14.14
C HIS A 121 13.39 11.36 12.91
N GLU A 122 13.44 12.70 12.94
CA GLU A 122 13.92 13.52 11.83
C GLU A 122 15.40 13.24 11.52
N LEU A 123 16.23 13.00 12.54
CA LEU A 123 17.63 12.60 12.38
C LEU A 123 17.74 11.24 11.69
N GLY A 124 16.90 10.28 12.09
CA GLY A 124 16.81 8.98 11.43
C GLY A 124 16.39 9.08 9.98
N TYR A 125 15.41 9.94 9.67
CA TYR A 125 14.98 10.20 8.31
C TYR A 125 16.10 10.84 7.46
N ALA A 126 16.76 11.89 7.96
CA ALA A 126 17.86 12.54 7.26
C ALA A 126 19.02 11.56 6.98
N ALA A 127 19.40 10.73 7.96
CA ALA A 127 20.42 9.70 7.79
C ALA A 127 20.03 8.66 6.74
N PHE A 128 18.76 8.21 6.73
CA PHE A 128 18.25 7.29 5.72
C PHE A 128 18.32 7.89 4.30
N ARG A 129 17.95 9.17 4.14
CA ARG A 129 18.03 9.86 2.84
C ARG A 129 19.47 10.04 2.34
N LEU A 130 20.45 10.09 3.25
CA LEU A 130 21.88 10.08 2.93
C LEU A 130 22.45 8.67 2.66
N GLY A 131 21.64 7.62 2.82
CA GLY A 131 22.04 6.22 2.63
C GLY A 131 22.68 5.56 3.86
N ASP A 132 22.80 6.27 4.97
CA ASP A 132 23.33 5.72 6.23
C ASP A 132 22.22 4.99 7.01
N ARG A 133 21.92 3.77 6.55
CA ARG A 133 20.86 2.92 7.12
C ARG A 133 21.13 2.54 8.58
N ASN A 134 22.39 2.34 8.97
CA ASN A 134 22.74 1.94 10.34
C ASN A 134 22.47 3.08 11.31
N ARG A 135 22.93 4.30 10.98
CA ARG A 135 22.65 5.48 11.77
C ARG A 135 21.16 5.80 11.83
N ALA A 136 20.46 5.62 10.71
CA ALA A 136 19.01 5.77 10.67
C ALA A 136 18.31 4.84 11.67
N LEU A 137 18.65 3.54 11.68
CA LEU A 137 18.04 2.58 12.61
C LEU A 137 18.33 2.93 14.08
N LEU A 138 19.55 3.32 14.42
CA LEU A 138 19.90 3.72 15.79
C LEU A 138 19.08 4.93 16.26
N ALA A 139 18.93 5.95 15.40
CA ALA A 139 18.13 7.13 15.71
C ALA A 139 16.65 6.78 15.86
N LEU A 140 16.10 5.93 14.98
CA LEU A 140 14.70 5.49 15.06
C LEU A 140 14.44 4.58 16.28
N ASP A 141 15.40 3.76 16.68
CA ASP A 141 15.33 2.97 17.92
C ASP A 141 15.27 3.88 19.16
N ARG A 142 16.06 4.96 19.17
CA ARG A 142 16.02 5.96 20.24
C ARG A 142 14.70 6.74 20.25
N ALA A 143 14.21 7.16 19.08
CA ALA A 143 12.91 7.81 18.94
C ALA A 143 11.78 6.93 19.50
N PHE A 144 11.74 5.65 19.10
CA PHE A 144 10.77 4.68 19.58
C PHE A 144 10.85 4.45 21.09
N GLY A 145 12.06 4.39 21.66
CA GLY A 145 12.26 4.21 23.10
C GLY A 145 11.78 5.39 23.94
N LEU A 146 11.69 6.59 23.36
CA LEU A 146 11.13 7.78 24.00
C LEU A 146 9.61 7.86 23.81
N GLU A 147 9.15 7.74 22.56
CA GLU A 147 7.73 7.78 22.22
C GLU A 147 7.44 6.87 21.01
N PRO A 148 6.62 5.81 21.19
CA PRO A 148 6.18 4.99 20.09
C PRO A 148 5.28 5.76 19.13
N HIS A 149 5.81 6.12 17.96
CA HIS A 149 5.06 6.82 16.93
C HIS A 149 4.97 6.00 15.63
N THR A 150 3.80 6.01 15.00
CA THR A 150 3.48 5.18 13.83
C THR A 150 4.47 5.39 12.69
N GLU A 151 4.77 6.64 12.32
CA GLU A 151 5.68 6.93 11.20
C GLU A 151 7.13 6.52 11.50
N THR A 152 7.59 6.66 12.75
CA THR A 152 8.92 6.20 13.18
C THR A 152 9.06 4.70 12.97
N LEU A 153 8.06 3.93 13.41
CA LEU A 153 8.05 2.48 13.31
C LEU A 153 7.88 2.00 11.86
N ARG A 154 7.08 2.69 11.06
CA ARG A 154 6.91 2.39 9.63
C ARG A 154 8.19 2.61 8.83
N LEU A 155 8.90 3.73 9.08
CA LEU A 155 10.20 4.00 8.45
C LEU A 155 11.24 2.95 8.87
N ARG A 156 11.27 2.60 10.15
CA ARG A 156 12.14 1.54 10.66
C ARG A 156 11.87 0.20 9.98
N GLY A 157 10.60 -0.20 9.87
CA GLY A 157 10.18 -1.42 9.18
C GLY A 157 10.65 -1.45 7.72
N ARG A 158 10.53 -0.32 7.01
CA ARG A 158 11.00 -0.18 5.63
C ARG A 158 12.51 -0.41 5.53
N ILE A 159 13.30 0.26 6.36
CA ILE A 159 14.76 0.14 6.33
C ILE A 159 15.19 -1.31 6.62
N LEU A 160 14.52 -1.98 7.56
CA LEU A 160 14.79 -3.38 7.90
C LEU A 160 14.42 -4.33 6.76
N ARG A 161 13.29 -4.10 6.08
CA ARG A 161 12.88 -4.88 4.91
C ARG A 161 13.86 -4.72 3.76
N ASP A 162 14.28 -3.50 3.46
CA ASP A 162 15.27 -3.20 2.43
C ASP A 162 16.64 -3.85 2.75
N ALA A 163 16.92 -4.09 4.03
CA ALA A 163 18.11 -4.81 4.49
C ALA A 163 17.92 -6.35 4.52
N GLY A 164 16.77 -6.89 4.10
CA GLY A 164 16.46 -8.32 4.15
C GLY A 164 16.14 -8.87 5.55
N ARG A 165 15.99 -7.99 6.56
CA ARG A 165 15.69 -8.37 7.96
C ARG A 165 14.19 -8.47 8.18
N TYR A 166 13.53 -9.40 7.49
CA TYR A 166 12.08 -9.44 7.36
C TYR A 166 11.33 -9.65 8.69
N GLN A 167 11.81 -10.51 9.59
CA GLN A 167 11.16 -10.71 10.90
C GLN A 167 11.20 -9.44 11.75
N ALA A 168 12.34 -8.72 11.73
CA ALA A 168 12.47 -7.47 12.47
C ALA A 168 11.63 -6.34 11.84
N ALA A 169 11.48 -6.35 10.51
CA ALA A 169 10.62 -5.43 9.78
C ALA A 169 9.13 -5.65 10.12
N GLU A 170 8.69 -6.91 10.15
CA GLU A 170 7.32 -7.29 10.52
C GLU A 170 6.97 -6.78 11.93
N VAL A 171 7.83 -7.04 12.93
CA VAL A 171 7.65 -6.53 14.30
C VAL A 171 7.55 -5.00 14.34
N ALA A 172 8.33 -4.30 13.51
CA ALA A 172 8.24 -2.84 13.43
C ALA A 172 6.88 -2.38 12.87
N TYR A 173 6.38 -3.04 11.83
CA TYR A 173 5.07 -2.72 11.26
C TYR A 173 3.90 -3.11 12.18
N GLU A 174 4.00 -4.22 12.92
CA GLU A 174 3.05 -4.56 13.99
C GLU A 174 3.00 -3.49 15.07
N GLY A 175 4.17 -3.01 15.52
CA GLY A 175 4.27 -1.88 16.43
C GLY A 175 3.63 -0.61 15.86
N ALA A 176 3.84 -0.34 14.56
CA ALA A 176 3.21 0.80 13.89
C ALA A 176 1.67 0.67 13.86
N ALA A 177 1.13 -0.52 13.61
CA ALA A 177 -0.32 -0.78 13.63
C ALA A 177 -0.93 -0.62 15.04
N GLN A 178 -0.17 -0.95 16.08
CA GLN A 178 -0.55 -0.77 17.49
C GLN A 178 -0.50 0.71 17.92
N ALA A 179 0.50 1.46 17.46
CA ALA A 179 0.67 2.88 17.75
C ALA A 179 -0.24 3.80 16.92
N ALA A 180 -0.99 3.24 15.96
CA ALA A 180 -1.86 4.02 15.07
C ALA A 180 -3.03 4.66 15.81
N GLU A 181 -3.13 5.99 15.71
CA GLU A 181 -4.22 6.80 16.25
C GLU A 181 -5.46 6.80 15.34
N HIS A 182 -5.24 6.56 14.04
CA HIS A 182 -6.28 6.56 13.01
C HIS A 182 -6.39 5.20 12.31
N ALA A 183 -7.61 4.85 11.86
CA ALA A 183 -7.85 3.59 11.15
C ALA A 183 -7.03 3.48 9.85
N GLU A 184 -6.83 4.60 9.14
CA GLU A 184 -6.03 4.67 7.92
C GLU A 184 -4.56 4.32 8.16
N GLN A 185 -3.99 4.83 9.25
CA GLN A 185 -2.62 4.52 9.69
C GLN A 185 -2.45 3.05 10.03
N ARG A 186 -3.42 2.49 10.77
CA ARG A 186 -3.44 1.06 11.11
C ARG A 186 -3.50 0.18 9.86
N ALA A 187 -4.45 0.48 8.97
CA ALA A 187 -4.60 -0.24 7.71
C ALA A 187 -3.36 -0.12 6.82
N ALA A 188 -2.68 1.03 6.83
CA ALA A 188 -1.41 1.20 6.12
C ALA A 188 -0.30 0.30 6.70
N ALA A 189 -0.16 0.24 8.02
CA ALA A 189 0.82 -0.63 8.67
C ALA A 189 0.51 -2.12 8.42
N GLU A 190 -0.75 -2.54 8.51
CA GLU A 190 -1.19 -3.91 8.23
C GLU A 190 -0.89 -4.35 6.78
N ARG A 191 -1.05 -3.44 5.81
CA ARG A 191 -0.63 -3.71 4.42
C ARG A 191 0.87 -3.99 4.34
N GLU A 192 1.70 -3.19 5.03
CA GLU A 192 3.15 -3.37 5.03
C GLU A 192 3.59 -4.67 5.72
N ILE A 193 2.85 -5.17 6.71
CA ILE A 193 3.05 -6.51 7.30
C ILE A 193 2.89 -7.58 6.21
N GLY A 194 1.77 -7.56 5.49
CA GLY A 194 1.50 -8.52 4.41
C GLY A 194 2.55 -8.47 3.30
N VAL A 195 2.99 -7.26 2.91
CA VAL A 195 4.11 -7.08 1.96
C VAL A 195 5.40 -7.70 2.50
N THR A 196 5.74 -7.45 3.76
CA THR A 196 6.97 -7.94 4.38
C THR A 196 6.99 -9.46 4.51
N GLN A 197 5.86 -10.07 4.88
CA GLN A 197 5.70 -11.52 4.89
C GLN A 197 5.93 -12.13 3.51
N ARG A 198 5.48 -11.46 2.43
CA ARG A 198 5.75 -11.92 1.07
C ARG A 198 7.21 -11.77 0.67
N TYR A 199 7.87 -10.69 1.05
CA TYR A 199 9.31 -10.54 0.87
C TYR A 199 10.10 -11.61 1.64
N ALA A 200 9.62 -12.03 2.82
CA ALA A 200 10.27 -13.05 3.64
C ALA A 200 10.36 -14.41 2.96
N PHE A 201 9.50 -14.73 1.99
CA PHE A 201 9.60 -15.96 1.19
C PHE A 201 10.92 -16.04 0.40
N TYR A 202 11.48 -14.90 0.02
CA TYR A 202 12.72 -14.83 -0.76
C TYR A 202 13.97 -14.70 0.11
N ALA A 203 13.82 -14.75 1.44
CA ALA A 203 14.96 -14.70 2.34
C ALA A 203 16.00 -15.81 2.01
N PRO A 204 17.31 -15.53 2.08
CA PRO A 204 17.93 -14.31 2.62
C PRO A 204 18.11 -13.18 1.60
N ARG A 205 17.61 -13.31 0.36
CA ARG A 205 17.78 -12.29 -0.68
C ARG A 205 17.05 -11.01 -0.31
N ARG A 206 17.72 -9.88 -0.54
CA ARG A 206 17.18 -8.54 -0.29
C ARG A 206 16.30 -8.07 -1.45
N PRO A 207 15.39 -7.08 -1.26
CA PRO A 207 14.51 -6.59 -2.32
C PRO A 207 15.23 -6.14 -3.60
N ASP A 208 16.44 -5.59 -3.49
CA ASP A 208 17.29 -5.16 -4.61
C ASP A 208 17.87 -6.34 -5.41
N GLU A 209 18.03 -7.50 -4.78
CA GLU A 209 18.51 -8.75 -5.40
C GLU A 209 17.38 -9.56 -6.03
N LEU A 210 16.12 -9.17 -5.79
CA LEU A 210 14.96 -9.79 -6.42
C LEU A 210 14.80 -9.32 -7.86
N THR A 211 14.39 -10.24 -8.72
CA THR A 211 13.91 -9.91 -10.06
C THR A 211 12.69 -9.00 -9.98
N SER A 212 12.41 -8.26 -11.05
CA SER A 212 11.23 -7.38 -11.13
C SER A 212 9.91 -8.11 -10.86
N ALA A 213 9.84 -9.41 -11.19
CA ALA A 213 8.66 -10.24 -10.95
C ALA A 213 8.52 -10.65 -9.47
N GLU A 214 9.60 -11.13 -8.85
CA GLU A 214 9.63 -11.48 -7.41
C GLU A 214 9.31 -10.26 -6.55
N ARG A 215 9.86 -9.08 -6.88
CA ARG A 215 9.59 -7.82 -6.19
C ARG A 215 8.13 -7.39 -6.34
N TRP A 216 7.58 -7.49 -7.56
CA TRP A 216 6.17 -7.19 -7.82
C TRP A 216 5.23 -8.08 -7.02
N PHE A 217 5.49 -9.39 -6.98
CA PHE A 217 4.72 -10.32 -6.15
C PHE A 217 4.81 -9.93 -4.68
N ALA A 218 6.01 -9.63 -4.19
CA ALA A 218 6.19 -9.25 -2.80
C ALA A 218 5.40 -7.99 -2.43
N GLU A 219 5.38 -6.99 -3.31
CA GLU A 219 4.65 -5.73 -3.12
C GLU A 219 3.13 -5.90 -3.24
N THR A 220 2.65 -6.62 -4.26
CA THR A 220 1.23 -6.60 -4.64
C THR A 220 0.44 -7.85 -4.26
N GLY A 221 1.12 -8.99 -4.11
CA GLY A 221 0.48 -10.31 -3.98
C GLY A 221 -0.04 -10.88 -5.31
N THR A 222 0.17 -10.21 -6.44
CA THR A 222 -0.33 -10.63 -7.77
C THR A 222 0.60 -11.65 -8.44
N VAL A 223 0.01 -12.66 -9.11
CA VAL A 223 0.69 -13.71 -9.88
C VAL A 223 0.62 -13.41 -11.39
N VAL A 224 1.70 -13.63 -12.13
CA VAL A 224 1.79 -13.37 -13.59
C VAL A 224 2.00 -14.69 -14.34
N LEU A 225 1.04 -15.10 -15.16
CA LEU A 225 1.04 -16.39 -15.90
C LEU A 225 1.70 -16.32 -17.29
N ALA A 226 2.41 -15.24 -17.67
CA ALA A 226 2.99 -15.04 -19.01
C ALA A 226 4.11 -13.97 -19.05
N SER A 227 5.22 -14.15 -19.79
CA SER A 227 6.32 -13.14 -19.86
C SER A 227 7.35 -13.31 -21.01
N GLN A 228 7.48 -12.41 -22.02
CA GLN A 228 8.63 -12.35 -23.00
C GLN A 228 9.49 -11.26 -22.44
N GLU A 229 10.77 -11.58 -22.41
CA GLU A 229 11.76 -10.72 -23.02
C GLU A 229 12.16 -11.41 -24.35
N GLY A 230 12.07 -10.71 -25.49
CA GLY A 230 12.35 -11.22 -26.86
C GLY A 230 11.23 -10.89 -27.86
N THR A 231 11.54 -10.65 -29.14
CA THR A 231 10.61 -10.02 -30.11
C THR A 231 10.12 -10.92 -31.26
N ASP A 232 10.03 -12.25 -31.13
CA ASP A 232 9.75 -13.14 -32.28
C ASP A 232 8.70 -14.26 -32.09
N VAL A 233 7.95 -14.33 -30.97
CA VAL A 233 6.93 -15.38 -30.77
C VAL A 233 5.51 -14.78 -30.66
N PRO A 234 4.52 -15.25 -31.45
CA PRO A 234 3.15 -14.74 -31.40
C PRO A 234 2.45 -15.06 -30.06
N PRO A 235 1.49 -14.21 -29.63
CA PRO A 235 0.70 -14.45 -28.43
C PRO A 235 -0.11 -15.76 -28.57
N PRO A 236 -0.39 -16.41 -27.43
CA PRO A 236 -1.10 -17.68 -27.40
C PRO A 236 -2.60 -17.45 -27.57
N ASP A 237 -3.32 -18.35 -28.23
CA ASP A 237 -4.77 -18.20 -28.39
C ASP A 237 -5.54 -18.51 -27.09
N ASP A 238 -6.83 -18.12 -27.05
CA ASP A 238 -7.71 -18.31 -25.89
C ASP A 238 -7.79 -19.79 -25.46
N ALA A 239 -7.72 -20.72 -26.41
CA ALA A 239 -7.78 -22.15 -26.14
C ALA A 239 -6.51 -22.66 -25.42
N ALA A 240 -5.33 -22.19 -25.85
CA ALA A 240 -4.06 -22.49 -25.19
C ALA A 240 -4.00 -21.92 -23.77
N LEU A 241 -4.56 -20.72 -23.56
CA LEU A 241 -4.70 -20.09 -22.24
C LEU A 241 -5.56 -20.91 -21.29
N ALA A 242 -6.74 -21.31 -21.74
CA ALA A 242 -7.62 -22.15 -20.95
C ALA A 242 -7.04 -23.54 -20.69
N ALA A 243 -6.36 -24.14 -21.66
CA ALA A 243 -5.69 -25.42 -21.48
C ALA A 243 -4.60 -25.33 -20.39
N ALA A 244 -3.75 -24.30 -20.45
CA ALA A 244 -2.71 -24.06 -19.44
C ALA A 244 -3.31 -23.83 -18.04
N PHE A 245 -4.40 -23.08 -17.94
CA PHE A 245 -5.11 -22.91 -16.67
C PHE A 245 -5.73 -24.22 -16.17
N LEU A 246 -6.32 -25.03 -17.05
CA LEU A 246 -6.92 -26.31 -16.68
C LEU A 246 -5.87 -27.32 -16.22
N ASP A 247 -4.71 -27.35 -16.86
CA ASP A 247 -3.61 -28.22 -16.47
C ASP A 247 -3.13 -27.81 -15.06
N LEU A 248 -2.92 -26.50 -14.83
CA LEU A 248 -2.60 -25.99 -13.51
C LEU A 248 -3.67 -26.32 -12.47
N ALA A 249 -4.95 -26.14 -12.80
CA ALA A 249 -6.07 -26.42 -11.91
C ALA A 249 -6.18 -27.92 -11.60
N ARG A 250 -5.93 -28.80 -12.58
CA ARG A 250 -5.95 -30.26 -12.40
C ARG A 250 -4.79 -30.71 -11.50
N ASP A 251 -3.58 -30.25 -11.79
CA ASP A 251 -2.37 -30.60 -11.05
C ASP A 251 -2.43 -30.10 -9.61
N SER A 252 -3.00 -28.90 -9.42
CA SER A 252 -3.21 -28.31 -8.08
C SER A 252 -4.44 -28.86 -7.35
N GLY A 253 -5.18 -29.78 -7.98
CA GLY A 253 -6.39 -30.38 -7.40
C GLY A 253 -7.54 -29.39 -7.17
N TRP A 254 -7.53 -28.24 -7.84
CA TRP A 254 -8.57 -27.22 -7.70
C TRP A 254 -9.94 -27.76 -8.12
N ARG A 255 -10.96 -27.34 -7.39
CA ARG A 255 -12.35 -27.69 -7.65
C ARG A 255 -13.14 -26.41 -7.53
N PHE A 256 -14.01 -26.16 -8.50
CA PHE A 256 -14.89 -25.00 -8.52
C PHE A 256 -16.33 -25.52 -8.53
N GLY A 257 -17.20 -24.91 -7.74
CA GLY A 257 -18.62 -25.31 -7.71
C GLY A 257 -19.43 -24.65 -8.82
N GLN A 258 -18.89 -23.60 -9.47
CA GLN A 258 -19.49 -22.95 -10.63
C GLN A 258 -18.44 -22.16 -11.43
N VAL A 259 -18.68 -21.98 -12.73
CA VAL A 259 -17.94 -21.04 -13.59
C VAL A 259 -18.88 -19.91 -13.98
N VAL A 260 -18.54 -18.69 -13.60
CA VAL A 260 -19.43 -17.52 -13.68
C VAL A 260 -18.98 -16.66 -14.84
N THR A 261 -19.77 -16.57 -15.90
CA THR A 261 -19.39 -15.79 -17.09
C THR A 261 -19.93 -14.38 -17.03
N LEU A 262 -19.07 -13.42 -17.36
CA LEU A 262 -19.44 -12.03 -17.62
C LEU A 262 -19.04 -11.59 -19.03
N GLY A 263 -19.94 -10.88 -19.71
CA GLY A 263 -19.74 -10.45 -21.09
C GLY A 263 -20.10 -11.53 -22.12
N PRO A 264 -19.52 -11.47 -23.34
CA PRO A 264 -19.88 -12.39 -24.42
C PRO A 264 -19.52 -13.84 -24.08
N ALA A 265 -20.41 -14.76 -24.50
CA ALA A 265 -20.20 -16.18 -24.32
C ALA A 265 -19.11 -16.68 -25.29
N LEU A 266 -17.86 -16.72 -24.82
CA LEU A 266 -16.76 -17.29 -25.57
C LEU A 266 -16.78 -18.83 -25.43
N PRO A 267 -16.50 -19.58 -26.52
CA PRO A 267 -16.47 -21.05 -26.48
C PRO A 267 -15.55 -21.61 -25.40
N VAL A 268 -14.42 -20.91 -25.16
CA VAL A 268 -13.41 -21.26 -24.17
C VAL A 268 -13.95 -21.34 -22.73
N TRP A 269 -14.97 -20.54 -22.38
CA TRP A 269 -15.62 -20.60 -21.07
C TRP A 269 -16.40 -21.87 -20.84
N ARG A 270 -17.07 -22.34 -21.88
CA ARG A 270 -17.78 -23.62 -21.84
C ARG A 270 -16.77 -24.76 -21.71
N THR A 271 -15.68 -24.72 -22.48
CA THR A 271 -14.59 -25.70 -22.37
C THR A 271 -13.99 -25.75 -20.96
N LEU A 272 -13.79 -24.60 -20.33
CA LEU A 272 -13.32 -24.50 -18.94
C LEU A 272 -14.30 -25.13 -17.95
N ALA A 273 -15.59 -24.77 -18.04
CA ALA A 273 -16.63 -25.31 -17.17
C ALA A 273 -16.79 -26.83 -17.30
N ASP A 274 -16.84 -27.33 -18.53
CA ASP A 274 -16.97 -28.76 -18.81
C ASP A 274 -15.77 -29.55 -18.26
N ALA A 275 -14.54 -29.04 -18.47
CA ALA A 275 -13.32 -29.69 -17.99
C ALA A 275 -13.19 -29.67 -16.46
N LEU A 276 -13.66 -28.61 -15.81
CA LEU A 276 -13.70 -28.50 -14.34
C LEU A 276 -14.89 -29.25 -13.72
N ARG A 277 -15.82 -29.76 -14.54
CA ARG A 277 -17.09 -30.36 -14.13
C ARG A 277 -17.92 -29.42 -13.25
N ALA A 278 -17.89 -28.14 -13.57
CA ALA A 278 -18.58 -27.08 -12.85
C ALA A 278 -19.65 -26.47 -13.75
N PRO A 279 -20.87 -26.18 -13.25
CA PRO A 279 -21.91 -25.53 -14.03
C PRO A 279 -21.47 -24.13 -14.49
N LEU A 280 -21.70 -23.84 -15.77
CA LEU A 280 -21.53 -22.49 -16.32
C LEU A 280 -22.77 -21.65 -15.97
N VAL A 281 -22.59 -20.57 -15.21
CA VAL A 281 -23.65 -19.69 -14.71
C VAL A 281 -23.44 -18.25 -15.18
N GLY A 282 -24.53 -17.53 -15.43
CA GLY A 282 -24.46 -16.10 -15.70
C GLY A 282 -24.32 -15.28 -14.41
N GLY A 283 -23.90 -14.01 -14.54
CA GLY A 283 -23.75 -13.11 -13.39
C GLY A 283 -25.01 -12.95 -12.51
N ALA A 284 -26.21 -13.18 -13.05
CA ALA A 284 -27.47 -13.10 -12.31
C ALA A 284 -27.78 -14.34 -11.45
N SER A 285 -27.11 -15.47 -11.68
CA SER A 285 -27.36 -16.76 -11.03
C SER A 285 -26.15 -17.24 -10.21
N PHE A 286 -25.37 -16.30 -9.70
CA PHE A 286 -24.11 -16.51 -8.99
C PHE A 286 -24.31 -16.83 -7.50
N ASP A 287 -23.77 -17.96 -7.02
CA ASP A 287 -23.68 -18.27 -5.58
C ASP A 287 -22.23 -18.18 -5.05
N PRO A 288 -21.83 -17.10 -4.36
CA PRO A 288 -20.46 -16.98 -3.87
C PRO A 288 -20.03 -18.07 -2.87
N ALA A 289 -20.96 -18.79 -2.25
CA ALA A 289 -20.64 -19.92 -1.35
C ALA A 289 -20.26 -21.20 -2.12
N ALA A 290 -20.41 -21.21 -3.45
CA ALA A 290 -20.12 -22.35 -4.30
C ALA A 290 -18.73 -22.29 -4.95
N CYS A 291 -17.74 -21.62 -4.33
CA CYS A 291 -16.36 -21.59 -4.85
C CYS A 291 -16.29 -21.20 -6.35
N PRO A 292 -16.69 -19.96 -6.71
CA PRO A 292 -16.84 -19.58 -8.12
C PRO A 292 -15.52 -19.35 -8.85
N LEU A 293 -15.40 -19.84 -10.08
CA LEU A 293 -14.44 -19.32 -11.07
C LEU A 293 -15.14 -18.25 -11.92
N VAL A 294 -14.90 -16.97 -11.65
CA VAL A 294 -15.42 -15.86 -12.45
C VAL A 294 -14.56 -15.71 -13.71
N VAL A 295 -15.16 -15.90 -14.88
CA VAL A 295 -14.51 -15.74 -16.18
C VAL A 295 -15.12 -14.56 -16.94
N ALA A 296 -14.31 -13.71 -17.54
CA ALA A 296 -14.81 -12.61 -18.36
C ALA A 296 -13.85 -12.20 -19.47
N GLN A 297 -14.39 -11.59 -20.51
CA GLN A 297 -13.59 -10.69 -21.33
C GLN A 297 -13.42 -9.37 -20.56
N ARG A 298 -12.24 -8.75 -20.60
CA ARG A 298 -11.96 -7.54 -19.83
C ARG A 298 -13.04 -6.46 -20.06
N PRO A 299 -13.87 -6.15 -19.05
CA PRO A 299 -14.97 -5.23 -19.26
C PRO A 299 -14.41 -3.80 -19.32
N GLN A 300 -14.64 -3.11 -20.44
CA GLN A 300 -14.29 -1.71 -20.59
C GLN A 300 -15.53 -0.90 -21.03
N PRO A 301 -15.97 0.09 -20.23
CA PRO A 301 -15.61 0.27 -18.81
C PRO A 301 -16.08 -0.92 -17.96
N ALA A 302 -15.52 -1.09 -16.76
CA ALA A 302 -16.01 -2.07 -15.80
C ALA A 302 -17.49 -1.79 -15.52
N ASP A 303 -18.36 -2.71 -15.94
CA ASP A 303 -19.79 -2.54 -15.72
C ASP A 303 -20.17 -2.81 -14.25
N ALA A 304 -21.39 -2.44 -13.90
CA ALA A 304 -21.89 -2.62 -12.54
C ALA A 304 -21.91 -4.11 -12.10
N GLY A 305 -22.04 -5.05 -13.05
CA GLY A 305 -22.04 -6.49 -12.78
C GLY A 305 -20.66 -6.99 -12.39
N TRP A 306 -19.63 -6.61 -13.17
CA TRP A 306 -18.22 -6.90 -12.88
C TRP A 306 -17.80 -6.41 -11.49
N SER A 307 -18.09 -5.14 -11.20
CA SER A 307 -17.68 -4.52 -9.94
C SER A 307 -18.38 -5.18 -8.74
N THR A 308 -19.65 -5.54 -8.88
CA THR A 308 -20.42 -6.20 -7.82
C THR A 308 -19.90 -7.62 -7.55
N LEU A 309 -19.58 -8.39 -8.59
CA LEU A 309 -19.16 -9.79 -8.46
C LEU A 309 -17.75 -9.92 -7.92
N THR A 310 -16.82 -9.10 -8.41
CA THR A 310 -15.43 -9.07 -7.92
C THR A 310 -15.37 -8.59 -6.46
N ALA A 311 -16.18 -7.58 -6.09
CA ALA A 311 -16.33 -7.16 -4.71
C ALA A 311 -16.91 -8.28 -3.81
N SER A 312 -17.89 -9.05 -4.30
CA SER A 312 -18.49 -10.17 -3.55
C SER A 312 -17.51 -11.32 -3.31
N VAL A 313 -16.71 -11.68 -4.33
CA VAL A 313 -15.62 -12.66 -4.22
C VAL A 313 -14.55 -12.17 -3.25
N ALA A 314 -14.18 -10.89 -3.30
CA ALA A 314 -13.19 -10.29 -2.40
C ALA A 314 -13.69 -10.18 -0.95
N GLU A 315 -14.93 -9.75 -0.73
CA GLU A 315 -15.55 -9.59 0.59
C GLU A 315 -15.69 -10.93 1.31
N ARG A 316 -16.13 -11.96 0.58
CA ARG A 316 -16.29 -13.31 1.12
C ARG A 316 -14.97 -14.08 1.14
N ALA A 317 -13.98 -13.56 0.43
CA ALA A 317 -12.76 -14.25 0.09
C ALA A 317 -13.07 -15.62 -0.49
N THR A 318 -14.02 -15.76 -1.44
CA THR A 318 -14.42 -17.04 -2.03
C THR A 318 -14.55 -16.96 -3.55
N GLY A 319 -13.63 -17.58 -4.30
CA GLY A 319 -13.67 -17.56 -5.78
C GLY A 319 -12.32 -17.42 -6.48
N LEU A 320 -12.27 -17.36 -7.80
CA LEU A 320 -11.07 -17.00 -8.56
C LEU A 320 -11.54 -16.18 -9.76
N VAL A 321 -10.82 -15.12 -10.14
CA VAL A 321 -11.16 -14.33 -11.33
C VAL A 321 -10.19 -14.63 -12.47
N PHE A 322 -10.71 -14.86 -13.66
CA PHE A 322 -9.95 -15.18 -14.86
C PHE A 322 -10.42 -14.26 -15.99
N VAL A 323 -9.51 -13.51 -16.61
CA VAL A 323 -9.88 -12.50 -17.62
C VAL A 323 -9.15 -12.77 -18.94
N LEU A 324 -9.86 -12.62 -20.06
CA LEU A 324 -9.21 -12.52 -21.37
C LEU A 324 -9.21 -11.04 -21.78
N GLU A 325 -8.04 -10.46 -22.04
CA GLU A 325 -7.92 -9.14 -22.66
C GLU A 325 -7.98 -9.31 -24.19
N HIS A 326 -8.60 -8.33 -24.87
CA HIS A 326 -8.68 -8.32 -26.32
C HIS A 326 -8.20 -6.94 -26.76
N VAL A 327 -7.03 -6.88 -27.40
CA VAL A 327 -6.56 -5.64 -28.02
C VAL A 327 -7.04 -5.69 -29.48
N PRO A 328 -8.07 -4.92 -29.89
CA PRO A 328 -8.44 -4.89 -31.29
C PRO A 328 -7.25 -4.37 -32.12
N PRO A 329 -6.94 -4.95 -33.28
CA PRO A 329 -5.96 -4.36 -34.17
C PRO A 329 -6.45 -2.97 -34.56
N SER A 330 -5.55 -1.98 -34.59
CA SER A 330 -5.83 -0.68 -35.20
C SER A 330 -6.18 -0.91 -36.68
N VAL A 331 -7.47 -0.90 -37.01
CA VAL A 331 -7.96 -1.10 -38.38
C VAL A 331 -7.79 0.22 -39.15
N PRO A 332 -7.01 0.28 -40.24
CA PRO A 332 -7.13 1.37 -41.20
C PRO A 332 -8.53 1.31 -41.85
N LEU A 333 -9.22 2.45 -41.94
CA LEU A 333 -10.50 2.61 -42.61
C LEU A 333 -10.38 2.24 -44.10
N SER A 334 -10.55 0.97 -44.45
CA SER A 334 -10.96 0.41 -45.76
C SER A 334 -10.59 -1.06 -45.81
N LEU A 335 -11.50 -1.98 -45.42
CA LEU A 335 -11.64 -3.39 -45.84
C LEU A 335 -12.59 -4.14 -44.87
N PRO A 336 -13.26 -5.23 -45.29
CA PRO A 336 -14.20 -5.97 -44.45
C PRO A 336 -13.49 -6.65 -43.27
N PRO A 337 -14.21 -6.95 -42.17
CA PRO A 337 -13.58 -7.40 -40.92
C PRO A 337 -12.81 -8.71 -41.13
N PRO A 338 -11.56 -8.82 -40.66
CA PRO A 338 -10.85 -10.09 -40.66
C PRO A 338 -11.48 -11.04 -39.61
N GLU A 339 -11.44 -12.34 -39.89
CA GLU A 339 -11.73 -13.39 -38.91
C GLU A 339 -10.84 -13.23 -37.66
N PRO A 340 -11.33 -13.59 -36.45
CA PRO A 340 -10.69 -13.26 -35.20
C PRO A 340 -9.33 -13.96 -35.11
N THR A 341 -8.26 -13.18 -35.27
CA THR A 341 -6.88 -13.67 -35.23
C THR A 341 -6.10 -12.96 -34.12
N SER A 342 -5.71 -13.77 -33.13
CA SER A 342 -4.78 -13.54 -32.02
C SER A 342 -5.17 -12.51 -30.95
N THR A 343 -5.29 -12.99 -29.72
CA THR A 343 -5.76 -12.30 -28.51
C THR A 343 -4.82 -12.61 -27.35
N ALA A 344 -4.73 -11.71 -26.36
CA ALA A 344 -3.79 -11.84 -25.24
C ALA A 344 -4.56 -11.72 -23.92
N ALA A 345 -4.48 -12.72 -23.04
CA ALA A 345 -5.28 -12.78 -21.82
C ALA A 345 -4.53 -12.59 -20.50
N ASP A 346 -5.29 -12.19 -19.48
CA ASP A 346 -4.80 -11.85 -18.14
C ASP A 346 -5.62 -12.57 -17.03
N VAL A 347 -5.02 -13.50 -16.29
CA VAL A 347 -5.64 -14.19 -15.12
C VAL A 347 -5.43 -13.49 -13.76
N ILE A 348 -6.49 -13.12 -13.03
CA ILE A 348 -6.43 -12.39 -11.74
C ILE A 348 -7.04 -13.23 -10.59
N GLY A 349 -6.28 -14.03 -9.86
CA GLY A 349 -6.87 -14.91 -8.82
C GLY A 349 -6.98 -14.33 -7.40
N VAL A 350 -8.13 -14.53 -6.72
CA VAL A 350 -8.31 -14.36 -5.25
C VAL A 350 -9.27 -15.44 -4.70
N PHE A 351 -8.79 -16.49 -4.00
CA PHE A 351 -9.63 -17.56 -3.37
C PHE A 351 -9.40 -17.78 -1.85
N ALA A 352 -10.47 -18.03 -1.09
CA ALA A 352 -10.58 -18.79 0.19
C ALA A 352 -12.01 -19.42 0.33
N ASP A 353 -12.35 -20.23 1.34
CA ASP A 353 -13.75 -20.68 1.58
C ASP A 353 -14.05 -20.76 3.09
N PRO A 354 -15.33 -20.71 3.51
CA PRO A 354 -15.80 -20.05 4.74
C PRO A 354 -15.51 -20.86 6.02
N PRO A 355 -15.52 -20.24 7.21
CA PRO A 355 -15.27 -20.96 8.45
C PRO A 355 -16.54 -21.70 8.88
N PRO A 356 -16.42 -22.91 9.44
CA PRO A 356 -17.25 -23.19 10.59
C PRO A 356 -16.48 -23.86 11.73
N GLY A 357 -16.40 -23.13 12.84
CA GLY A 357 -16.55 -23.73 14.14
C GLY A 357 -18.02 -24.13 14.30
N GLY A 358 -18.39 -25.34 13.94
CA GLY A 358 -18.20 -26.43 14.90
C GLY A 358 -16.81 -26.58 15.49
N ARG A 359 -15.78 -26.91 14.70
CA ARG A 359 -14.36 -26.82 15.11
C ARG A 359 -13.42 -27.18 13.95
N ARG A 360 -12.44 -26.28 13.76
CA ARG A 360 -11.19 -26.32 12.97
C ARG A 360 -11.17 -27.21 11.71
N PRO A 361 -11.30 -26.63 10.50
CA PRO A 361 -10.83 -27.28 9.28
C PRO A 361 -9.29 -27.37 9.28
N GLN A 362 -8.78 -28.44 8.68
CA GLN A 362 -7.35 -28.64 8.41
C GLN A 362 -6.86 -27.43 7.58
N ARG A 363 -5.91 -26.66 8.13
CA ARG A 363 -5.39 -25.44 7.49
C ARG A 363 -4.82 -25.80 6.11
N LEU A 364 -5.35 -25.19 5.06
CA LEU A 364 -4.75 -25.23 3.73
C LEU A 364 -3.42 -24.47 3.77
N ASN A 365 -2.33 -25.07 3.29
CA ASN A 365 -1.03 -24.44 3.20
C ASN A 365 -0.99 -23.53 1.96
N VAL A 366 -1.37 -22.27 2.15
CA VAL A 366 -1.40 -21.20 1.14
C VAL A 366 -0.08 -21.14 0.34
N ALA A 367 1.05 -21.40 1.00
CA ALA A 367 2.37 -21.40 0.36
C ALA A 367 2.57 -22.58 -0.62
N HIS A 368 1.91 -23.72 -0.41
CA HIS A 368 2.06 -24.90 -1.26
C HIS A 368 1.22 -24.81 -2.54
N ALA A 369 -0.04 -24.35 -2.44
CA ALA A 369 -0.90 -24.15 -3.61
C ALA A 369 -0.42 -23.00 -4.53
N LEU A 370 0.20 -21.96 -3.95
CA LEU A 370 0.88 -20.89 -4.71
C LEU A 370 2.25 -21.33 -5.25
N SER A 371 2.95 -22.26 -4.59
CA SER A 371 4.21 -22.86 -5.05
C SER A 371 4.05 -23.68 -6.33
N GLU A 372 2.93 -24.42 -6.47
CA GLU A 372 2.64 -25.22 -7.68
C GLU A 372 2.23 -24.31 -8.86
N ALA A 373 1.50 -23.20 -8.59
CA ALA A 373 1.07 -22.24 -9.61
C ALA A 373 2.16 -21.33 -10.18
N GLN A 374 3.35 -21.31 -9.57
CA GLN A 374 4.47 -20.43 -9.91
C GLN A 374 5.76 -21.20 -10.24
N HIS A 375 5.62 -22.45 -10.70
CA HIS A 375 6.71 -23.25 -11.22
C HIS A 375 7.39 -22.55 -12.42
N PRO A 376 8.72 -22.68 -12.65
CA PRO A 376 9.46 -22.07 -13.77
C PRO A 376 8.97 -22.37 -15.20
N ALA A 377 7.94 -23.21 -15.35
CA ALA A 377 7.26 -23.53 -16.61
C ALA A 377 5.92 -22.77 -16.81
N GLY A 378 5.44 -22.00 -15.82
CA GLY A 378 4.15 -21.30 -15.86
C GLY A 378 4.20 -19.91 -16.52
N ARG A 379 4.48 -19.86 -17.83
CA ARG A 379 4.37 -18.63 -18.65
C ARG A 379 3.59 -18.94 -19.95
N LEU A 380 2.72 -18.03 -20.40
CA LEU A 380 2.07 -18.11 -21.71
C LEU A 380 2.22 -16.84 -22.56
N ALA A 381 3.22 -16.84 -23.44
CA ALA A 381 3.41 -15.87 -24.52
C ALA A 381 3.18 -14.39 -24.16
N HIS A 382 3.74 -14.08 -23.01
CA HIS A 382 4.78 -13.09 -23.01
C HIS A 382 4.44 -11.62 -22.67
N ARG A 383 3.26 -11.40 -22.08
CA ARG A 383 2.88 -10.12 -21.45
C ARG A 383 2.46 -10.29 -20.00
N ARG A 384 2.68 -9.20 -19.25
CA ARG A 384 2.45 -9.08 -17.83
C ARG A 384 0.96 -8.92 -17.55
N LEU A 385 0.51 -9.73 -16.61
CA LEU A 385 -0.79 -9.71 -16.01
C LEU A 385 -0.95 -8.47 -15.10
N VAL A 386 -1.49 -7.39 -15.65
CA VAL A 386 -1.91 -6.21 -14.87
C VAL A 386 -2.99 -5.51 -15.67
N ARG A 387 -4.02 -4.97 -15.01
CA ARG A 387 -4.39 -3.58 -15.29
C ARG A 387 -5.28 -2.97 -14.20
N GLU A 388 -5.02 -1.67 -13.98
CA GLU A 388 -5.82 -0.60 -13.37
C GLU A 388 -6.90 -0.96 -12.35
#